data_AF-A0A484MYD6-F1
#
_entry.id   AF-A0A484MYD6-F1
#
_cell.length_a   1.000
_cell.length_b   1.000
_cell.length_c   1.000
_cell.angle_alpha   90.00
_cell.angle_beta   90.00
_cell.angle_gamma   90.00
#
_symmetry.space_group_name_H-M   'P 1'
#
loop_
_entity.id
_entity.type
_entity.pdbx_description
1 polymer ?
#
loop_
_entity_poly.entity_id
_entity_poly.type
_entity_poly.pdbx_seq_one_letter_code
_entity_poly.pdbx_strand_id
1 'polypeptide(L)'
;MNVDATDCLVIEDSVVGVKAAKAAGMKVVAVPSVQPEMDQYSIADSVLHSILELQPEVWGLPPYDDWIDNVLQVEPIFFKGFYTNGLLHEFTGDIMSVLPTQVFGNFIGWAKINSSKLLKILVKIGWENSNCSKRHIEAYLPEDDENLHDSEMEIVLLGYIRRSNNMETTNVLGILDEDKSAAKAAFYRPEFSLDACKSLFQQNDE
;
A
#
# COMPACT_ATOMS: atom_id res chain seq x y z
N MET A 1 -19.69 21.75 -19.26
CA MET A 1 -19.10 20.52 -19.82
C MET A 1 -20.23 19.72 -20.45
N ASN A 2 -20.05 19.14 -21.64
CA ASN A 2 -21.11 18.48 -22.44
C ASN A 2 -20.75 17.01 -22.72
N VAL A 3 -20.35 16.30 -21.67
CA VAL A 3 -19.98 14.86 -21.70
C VAL A 3 -21.16 14.09 -21.11
N ASP A 4 -21.54 12.98 -21.73
CA ASP A 4 -22.60 12.11 -21.23
C ASP A 4 -22.13 11.38 -19.97
N ALA A 5 -23.02 11.20 -18.99
CA ALA A 5 -22.67 10.48 -17.77
C ALA A 5 -22.21 9.04 -18.05
N THR A 6 -22.73 8.41 -19.11
CA THR A 6 -22.33 7.05 -19.51
C THR A 6 -20.90 6.97 -20.04
N ASP A 7 -20.30 8.10 -20.44
CA ASP A 7 -18.90 8.20 -20.84
C ASP A 7 -17.96 8.57 -19.68
N CYS A 8 -18.50 8.71 -18.45
CA CYS A 8 -17.72 9.05 -17.27
C CYS A 8 -17.35 7.82 -16.44
N LEU A 9 -16.10 7.80 -15.96
CA LEU A 9 -15.65 6.93 -14.89
C LEU A 9 -15.73 7.68 -13.56
N VAL A 10 -16.32 7.04 -12.56
CA VAL A 10 -16.41 7.53 -11.19
C VAL A 10 -15.59 6.64 -10.26
N ILE A 11 -14.79 7.26 -9.40
CA ILE A 11 -14.03 6.59 -8.34
C ILE A 11 -14.66 7.02 -7.01
N GLU A 12 -15.21 6.07 -6.25
CA GLU A 12 -16.01 6.37 -5.06
C GLU A 12 -15.63 5.49 -3.88
N ASP A 13 -15.63 6.07 -2.70
CA ASP A 13 -15.27 5.41 -1.44
C ASP A 13 -16.48 5.12 -0.54
N SER A 14 -17.68 5.53 -0.99
CA SER A 14 -18.93 5.40 -0.25
C SER A 14 -20.01 4.66 -1.04
N VAL A 15 -20.78 3.81 -0.35
CA VAL A 15 -21.90 3.06 -0.95
C VAL A 15 -22.95 4.00 -1.55
N VAL A 16 -23.18 5.16 -0.94
CA VAL A 16 -24.14 6.16 -1.43
C VAL A 16 -23.67 6.79 -2.74
N GLY A 17 -22.39 7.17 -2.83
CA GLY A 17 -21.78 7.70 -4.04
C GLY A 17 -21.82 6.69 -5.19
N VAL A 18 -21.48 5.44 -4.91
CA VAL A 18 -21.57 4.34 -5.88
C VAL A 18 -23.00 4.18 -6.40
N LYS A 19 -24.00 4.12 -5.52
CA LYS A 19 -25.42 4.02 -5.93
C LYS A 19 -25.85 5.19 -6.80
N ALA A 20 -25.44 6.41 -6.46
CA ALA A 20 -25.76 7.61 -7.24
C ALA A 20 -25.13 7.56 -8.63
N ALA A 21 -23.85 7.22 -8.74
CA ALA A 21 -23.15 7.10 -10.01
C ALA A 21 -23.74 6.00 -10.91
N LYS A 22 -24.05 4.83 -10.33
CA LYS A 22 -24.75 3.75 -11.05
C LYS A 22 -26.13 4.18 -11.54
N ALA A 23 -26.90 4.93 -10.73
CA ALA A 23 -28.20 5.46 -11.15
C ALA A 23 -28.10 6.47 -12.30
N ALA A 24 -26.97 7.18 -12.41
CA ALA A 24 -26.66 8.08 -13.52
C ALA A 24 -26.12 7.36 -14.78
N GLY A 25 -25.96 6.03 -14.74
CA GLY A 25 -25.44 5.23 -15.86
C GLY A 25 -23.91 5.22 -15.99
N MET A 26 -23.18 5.75 -15.01
CA MET A 26 -21.71 5.83 -15.02
C MET A 26 -21.05 4.47 -14.79
N LYS A 27 -19.79 4.36 -15.24
CA LYS A 27 -18.86 3.32 -14.79
C LYS A 27 -18.32 3.69 -13.42
N VAL A 28 -18.22 2.72 -12.51
CA VAL A 28 -17.81 2.97 -11.13
C VAL A 28 -16.72 2.01 -10.69
N VAL A 29 -15.60 2.56 -10.23
CA VAL A 29 -14.59 1.87 -9.42
C VAL A 29 -14.79 2.25 -7.97
N ALA A 30 -15.05 1.28 -7.12
CA ALA A 30 -15.14 1.49 -5.68
C ALA A 30 -13.77 1.32 -5.01
N VAL A 31 -13.42 2.23 -4.11
CA VAL A 31 -12.25 2.11 -3.21
C VAL A 31 -12.75 2.29 -1.78
N PRO A 32 -13.32 1.25 -1.14
CA PRO A 32 -13.99 1.37 0.14
C PRO A 32 -13.08 2.00 1.21
N SER A 33 -13.59 3.03 1.88
CA SER A 33 -12.89 3.63 3.03
C SER A 33 -12.75 2.65 4.20
N VAL A 34 -13.63 1.65 4.28
CA VAL A 34 -13.64 0.60 5.31
C VAL A 34 -13.72 -0.78 4.64
N GLN A 35 -12.68 -1.59 4.85
CA GLN A 35 -12.50 -2.90 4.22
C GLN A 35 -13.59 -3.96 4.53
N PRO A 36 -14.09 -4.12 5.77
CA PRO A 36 -15.14 -5.10 6.06
C PRO A 36 -16.49 -4.84 5.36
N GLU A 37 -16.61 -3.80 4.53
CA GLU A 37 -17.82 -3.47 3.78
C GLU A 37 -17.75 -3.79 2.28
N MET A 38 -16.70 -4.48 1.79
CA MET A 38 -16.51 -4.73 0.35
C MET A 38 -17.76 -5.32 -0.35
N ASP A 39 -18.50 -6.21 0.31
CA ASP A 39 -19.74 -6.81 -0.23
C ASP A 39 -20.83 -5.76 -0.56
N GLN A 40 -20.84 -4.63 0.15
CA GLN A 40 -21.78 -3.53 -0.07
C GLN A 40 -21.53 -2.76 -1.36
N TYR A 41 -20.34 -2.94 -1.96
CA TYR A 41 -19.91 -2.30 -3.21
C TYR A 41 -20.13 -3.19 -4.44
N SER A 42 -20.82 -4.33 -4.30
CA SER A 42 -21.08 -5.31 -5.36
C SER A 42 -21.77 -4.76 -6.62
N ILE A 43 -22.38 -3.57 -6.56
CA ILE A 43 -22.98 -2.90 -7.73
C ILE A 43 -21.97 -2.09 -8.57
N ALA A 44 -20.75 -1.87 -8.07
CA ALA A 44 -19.68 -1.21 -8.79
C ALA A 44 -19.14 -2.11 -9.92
N ASP A 45 -18.56 -1.51 -10.95
CA ASP A 45 -17.94 -2.26 -12.05
C ASP A 45 -16.60 -2.89 -11.62
N SER A 46 -15.94 -2.34 -10.59
CA SER A 46 -14.76 -2.90 -9.94
C SER A 46 -14.66 -2.43 -8.48
N VAL A 47 -14.08 -3.25 -7.60
CA VAL A 47 -13.82 -2.91 -6.19
C VAL A 47 -12.33 -3.13 -5.94
N LEU A 48 -11.63 -2.10 -5.46
CA LEU A 48 -10.20 -2.11 -5.14
C LEU A 48 -10.00 -1.87 -3.64
N HIS A 49 -8.89 -2.35 -3.09
CA HIS A 49 -8.52 -2.07 -1.70
C HIS A 49 -7.82 -0.71 -1.59
N SER A 50 -7.05 -0.36 -2.62
CA SER A 50 -6.32 0.89 -2.73
C SER A 50 -6.51 1.51 -4.11
N ILE A 51 -6.50 2.84 -4.17
CA ILE A 51 -6.47 3.57 -5.44
C ILE A 51 -5.21 3.25 -6.26
N LEU A 52 -4.11 2.87 -5.59
CA LEU A 52 -2.85 2.50 -6.24
C LEU A 52 -2.97 1.23 -7.10
N GLU A 53 -4.04 0.44 -6.91
CA GLU A 53 -4.34 -0.74 -7.74
C GLU A 53 -5.05 -0.39 -9.05
N LEU A 54 -5.52 0.86 -9.21
CA LEU A 54 -6.26 1.27 -10.40
C LEU A 54 -5.36 1.16 -11.63
N GLN A 55 -5.86 0.50 -12.68
CA GLN A 55 -5.25 0.44 -14.00
C GLN A 55 -6.06 1.32 -14.95
N PRO A 56 -5.64 2.58 -15.21
CA PRO A 56 -6.39 3.53 -16.03
C PRO A 56 -6.77 2.98 -17.42
N GLU A 57 -5.89 2.18 -18.03
CA GLU A 57 -5.99 1.66 -19.39
C GLU A 57 -7.18 0.71 -19.57
N VAL A 58 -7.55 -0.02 -18.52
CA VAL A 58 -8.74 -0.90 -18.51
C VAL A 58 -10.03 -0.08 -18.69
N TRP A 59 -10.00 1.20 -18.34
CA TRP A 59 -11.11 2.15 -18.46
C TRP A 59 -10.96 3.09 -19.66
N GLY A 60 -9.98 2.86 -20.53
CA GLY A 60 -9.69 3.73 -21.68
C GLY A 60 -9.01 5.04 -21.33
N LEU A 61 -8.47 5.17 -20.11
CA LEU A 61 -7.67 6.31 -19.67
C LEU A 61 -6.18 6.07 -20.00
N PRO A 62 -5.36 7.12 -20.15
CA PRO A 62 -3.93 6.96 -20.40
C PRO A 62 -3.23 6.26 -19.22
N PRO A 63 -2.18 5.46 -19.49
CA PRO A 63 -1.36 4.85 -18.44
C PRO A 63 -0.70 5.92 -17.57
N TYR A 64 -0.34 5.54 -16.34
CA TYR A 64 0.53 6.36 -15.49
C TYR A 64 1.92 6.49 -16.11
N ASP A 65 2.52 7.68 -16.06
CA ASP A 65 3.84 8.00 -16.62
C ASP A 65 4.88 8.43 -15.56
N ASP A 66 4.52 8.34 -14.28
CA ASP A 66 5.27 8.76 -13.11
C ASP A 66 6.01 7.61 -12.39
N TRP A 67 5.99 6.41 -12.97
CA TRP A 67 6.67 5.24 -12.43
C TRP A 67 8.19 5.31 -12.65
N ILE A 68 8.97 5.14 -11.58
CA ILE A 68 10.43 5.16 -11.60
C ILE A 68 10.93 3.75 -11.29
N ASP A 69 11.57 3.11 -12.28
CA ASP A 69 12.13 1.75 -12.14
C ASP A 69 11.11 0.71 -11.60
N ASN A 70 9.85 0.81 -12.05
CA ASN A 70 8.70 0.01 -11.61
C ASN A 70 8.25 0.27 -10.16
N VAL A 71 8.52 1.47 -9.64
CA VAL A 71 8.02 1.94 -8.36
C VAL A 71 7.37 3.30 -8.52
N LEU A 72 6.11 3.41 -8.09
CA LEU A 72 5.38 4.66 -8.00
C LEU A 72 5.80 5.37 -6.71
N GLN A 73 6.26 6.62 -6.81
CA GLN A 73 6.51 7.44 -5.63
C GLN A 73 5.19 7.79 -4.94
N VAL A 74 5.10 7.53 -3.63
CA VAL A 74 3.92 7.86 -2.83
C VAL A 74 4.26 8.96 -1.83
N GLU A 75 3.23 9.63 -1.30
CA GLU A 75 3.40 10.45 -0.12
C GLU A 75 3.91 9.57 1.03
N PRO A 76 4.98 9.99 1.77
CA PRO A 76 5.57 9.16 2.80
C PRO A 76 4.57 8.70 3.86
N ILE A 77 4.45 7.39 4.06
CA ILE A 77 3.53 6.81 5.04
C ILE A 77 4.34 6.31 6.23
N PHE A 78 4.20 6.98 7.37
CA PHE A 78 4.84 6.59 8.63
C PHE A 78 3.94 5.67 9.45
N PHE A 79 4.51 4.60 10.00
CA PHE A 79 3.85 3.78 11.02
C PHE A 79 4.89 3.10 11.92
N LYS A 80 4.47 2.70 13.13
CA LYS A 80 5.30 1.91 14.04
C LYS A 80 4.80 0.48 14.10
N GLY A 81 5.72 -0.47 14.20
CA GLY A 81 5.36 -1.87 14.36
C GLY A 81 6.42 -2.68 15.07
N PHE A 82 6.00 -3.83 15.60
CA PHE A 82 6.88 -4.82 16.17
C PHE A 82 7.19 -5.89 15.12
N TYR A 83 8.47 -6.06 14.82
CA TYR A 83 8.93 -7.07 13.88
C TYR A 83 9.25 -8.37 14.61
N THR A 84 8.66 -9.47 14.15
CA THR A 84 8.96 -10.82 14.65
C THR A 84 8.78 -11.83 13.53
N ASN A 85 9.79 -12.69 13.31
CA ASN A 85 9.75 -13.78 12.33
C ASN A 85 9.31 -13.36 10.89
N GLY A 86 9.77 -12.20 10.41
CA GLY A 86 9.41 -11.72 9.06
C GLY A 86 8.04 -11.03 8.97
N LEU A 87 7.29 -10.95 10.07
CA LEU A 87 6.01 -10.26 10.16
C LEU A 87 6.14 -8.97 10.95
N LEU A 88 5.37 -7.96 10.55
CA LEU A 88 5.20 -6.71 11.28
C LEU A 88 3.81 -6.66 11.91
N HIS A 89 3.77 -6.35 13.19
CA HIS A 89 2.54 -6.12 13.94
C HIS A 89 2.43 -4.64 14.28
N GLU A 90 1.38 -3.96 13.81
CA GLU A 90 1.15 -2.54 14.08
C GLU A 90 0.98 -2.26 15.58
N PHE A 91 1.53 -1.13 16.04
CA PHE A 91 1.19 -0.62 17.38
C PHE A 91 -0.15 0.10 17.34
N THR A 92 -1.19 -0.51 17.90
CA THR A 92 -2.54 0.08 17.93
C THR A 92 -2.73 1.11 19.06
N GLY A 93 -1.67 1.45 19.81
CA GLY A 93 -1.74 2.32 20.99
C GLY A 93 -1.65 3.82 20.69
N ASP A 94 -1.23 4.20 19.48
CA ASP A 94 -1.04 5.58 19.06
C ASP A 94 -1.72 5.82 17.71
N ILE A 95 -2.75 6.67 17.69
CA ILE A 95 -3.58 6.96 16.51
C ILE A 95 -2.75 7.56 15.38
N MET A 96 -1.65 8.26 15.69
CA MET A 96 -0.80 8.92 14.70
C MET A 96 0.14 7.98 13.95
N SER A 97 0.30 6.74 14.41
CA SER A 97 1.20 5.73 13.82
C SER A 97 0.48 4.49 13.29
N VAL A 98 -0.84 4.58 13.07
CA VAL A 98 -1.66 3.52 12.46
C VAL A 98 -1.69 3.69 10.94
N LEU A 99 -1.52 2.59 10.19
CA LEU A 99 -1.62 2.65 8.72
C LEU A 99 -3.06 3.00 8.28
N PRO A 100 -3.24 3.91 7.32
CA PRO A 100 -4.55 4.19 6.70
C PRO A 100 -5.15 2.93 6.07
N THR A 101 -6.46 2.72 6.21
CA THR A 101 -7.20 1.51 5.76
C THR A 101 -7.00 1.14 4.30
N GLN A 102 -6.73 2.13 3.44
CA GLN A 102 -6.51 1.96 2.00
C GLN A 102 -5.07 1.63 1.63
N VAL A 103 -4.13 1.54 2.59
CA VAL A 103 -2.77 1.06 2.33
C VAL A 103 -2.81 -0.45 2.12
N PHE A 104 -2.58 -0.89 0.89
CA PHE A 104 -2.62 -2.30 0.47
C PHE A 104 -1.69 -2.52 -0.72
N GLY A 105 -0.96 -3.64 -0.72
CA GLY A 105 0.01 -3.99 -1.77
C GLY A 105 1.45 -4.03 -1.29
N ASN A 106 2.39 -4.00 -2.23
CA ASN A 106 3.82 -4.08 -1.98
C ASN A 106 4.43 -2.68 -2.01
N PHE A 107 5.19 -2.35 -0.97
CA PHE A 107 5.79 -1.04 -0.76
C PHE A 107 7.28 -1.16 -0.45
N ILE A 108 8.04 -0.12 -0.79
CA ILE A 108 9.42 0.04 -0.36
C ILE A 108 9.54 1.23 0.58
N GLY A 109 10.55 1.18 1.45
CA GLY A 109 10.77 2.22 2.42
C GLY A 109 12.03 2.03 3.24
N TRP A 110 12.05 2.73 4.36
CA TRP A 110 13.11 2.67 5.35
C TRP A 110 12.53 2.28 6.70
N ALA A 111 13.28 1.49 7.46
CA ALA A 111 12.97 1.09 8.83
C ALA A 111 14.09 1.55 9.76
N LYS A 112 13.73 2.24 10.86
CA LYS A 112 14.62 2.59 11.97
C LYS A 112 14.40 1.57 13.08
N ILE A 113 15.47 0.87 13.47
CA ILE A 113 15.47 -0.15 14.51
C ILE A 113 16.28 0.36 15.71
N ASN A 114 15.73 0.21 16.93
CA ASN A 114 16.42 0.51 18.19
C ASN A 114 17.15 1.87 18.17
N SER A 115 16.48 2.89 17.62
CA SER A 115 16.91 4.30 17.53
C SER A 115 18.26 4.60 16.85
N SER A 116 18.89 3.65 16.15
CA SER A 116 20.25 3.86 15.61
C SER A 116 20.52 3.21 14.26
N LYS A 117 19.88 2.08 13.93
CA LYS A 117 20.11 1.38 12.67
C LYS A 117 18.98 1.68 11.69
N LEU A 118 19.33 2.22 10.52
CA LEU A 118 18.40 2.43 9.41
C LEU A 118 18.62 1.34 8.36
N LEU A 119 17.54 0.66 7.99
CA LEU A 119 17.53 -0.42 7.01
C LEU A 119 16.56 -0.10 5.88
N LYS A 120 16.89 -0.58 4.68
CA LYS A 120 15.92 -0.66 3.58
C LYS A 120 14.94 -1.77 3.88
N ILE A 121 13.67 -1.51 3.60
CA ILE A 121 12.60 -2.49 3.83
C ILE A 121 11.68 -2.56 2.61
N LEU A 122 11.26 -3.79 2.30
CA LEU A 122 10.20 -4.10 1.36
C LEU A 122 9.07 -4.73 2.18
N VAL A 123 7.89 -4.13 2.12
CA VAL A 123 6.75 -4.51 2.94
C VAL A 123 5.59 -4.90 2.05
N LYS A 124 5.01 -6.06 2.28
CA LYS A 124 3.74 -6.49 1.71
C LYS A 124 2.64 -6.27 2.74
N ILE A 125 1.66 -5.44 2.41
CA ILE A 125 0.55 -5.08 3.27
C ILE A 125 -0.73 -5.69 2.68
N GLY A 126 -1.38 -6.54 3.44
CA GLY A 126 -2.65 -7.16 3.08
C GLY A 126 -3.58 -7.33 4.29
N TRP A 127 -4.67 -8.07 4.07
CA TRP A 127 -5.66 -8.40 5.10
C TRP A 127 -5.69 -9.91 5.32
N GLU A 128 -5.79 -10.34 6.59
CA GLU A 128 -5.71 -11.75 6.95
C GLU A 128 -6.96 -12.54 6.54
N ASN A 129 -8.15 -11.90 6.54
CA ASN A 129 -9.42 -12.46 6.06
C ASN A 129 -10.41 -11.34 5.67
N SER A 130 -11.36 -11.62 4.78
CA SER A 130 -12.39 -10.65 4.33
C SER A 130 -13.26 -10.07 5.46
N ASN A 131 -13.40 -10.80 6.58
CA ASN A 131 -14.17 -10.38 7.74
C ASN A 131 -13.31 -9.79 8.87
N CYS A 132 -11.98 -9.75 8.73
CA CYS A 132 -11.08 -9.36 9.81
C CYS A 132 -10.49 -7.98 9.55
N SER A 133 -10.57 -7.11 10.54
CA SER A 133 -9.89 -5.81 10.58
C SER A 133 -8.39 -5.92 10.90
N LYS A 134 -7.81 -7.13 10.89
CA LYS A 134 -6.40 -7.36 11.19
C LYS A 134 -5.58 -7.40 9.90
N ARG A 135 -4.58 -6.54 9.83
CA ARG A 135 -3.62 -6.52 8.74
C ARG A 135 -2.66 -7.70 8.83
N HIS A 136 -2.30 -8.20 7.67
CA HIS A 136 -1.18 -9.10 7.46
C HIS A 136 -0.05 -8.31 6.80
N ILE A 137 0.99 -7.99 7.55
CA ILE A 137 2.14 -7.21 7.08
C ILE A 137 3.38 -8.11 7.10
N GLU A 138 3.86 -8.46 5.91
CA GLU A 138 5.08 -9.26 5.71
C GLU A 138 6.21 -8.32 5.33
N ALA A 139 7.36 -8.44 5.98
CA ALA A 139 8.51 -7.58 5.78
C ALA A 139 9.73 -8.38 5.30
N TYR A 140 10.39 -7.85 4.27
CA TYR A 140 11.65 -8.33 3.75
C TYR A 140 12.70 -7.24 3.88
N LEU A 141 13.84 -7.59 4.49
CA LEU A 141 14.97 -6.69 4.71
C LEU A 141 16.13 -7.15 3.82
N PRO A 142 16.46 -6.43 2.73
CA PRO A 142 17.46 -6.88 1.76
C PRO A 142 18.91 -6.94 2.28
N GLU A 143 19.21 -6.17 3.33
CA GLU A 143 20.56 -6.00 3.89
C GLU A 143 20.70 -6.64 5.28
N ASP A 144 19.80 -7.57 5.63
CA ASP A 144 19.79 -8.14 6.97
C ASP A 144 20.66 -9.40 7.10
N ASP A 145 21.45 -9.43 8.17
CA ASP A 145 22.10 -10.65 8.67
C ASP A 145 21.02 -11.46 9.41
N GLU A 146 21.09 -12.79 9.35
CA GLU A 146 20.08 -13.75 9.86
C GLU A 146 19.69 -13.64 11.36
N ASN A 147 20.11 -12.60 12.09
CA ASN A 147 19.95 -12.39 13.52
C ASN A 147 19.18 -11.12 13.91
N LEU A 148 18.20 -10.65 13.13
CA LEU A 148 17.26 -9.67 13.70
C LEU A 148 16.40 -10.32 14.77
N HIS A 149 16.69 -9.93 16.02
CA HIS A 149 15.82 -10.22 17.14
C HIS A 149 14.52 -9.43 17.02
N ASP A 150 13.48 -9.96 17.67
CA ASP A 150 12.22 -9.27 17.86
C ASP A 150 12.46 -7.82 18.31
N SER A 151 12.12 -6.86 17.45
CA SER A 151 12.50 -5.45 17.63
C SER A 151 11.36 -4.53 17.25
N GLU A 152 11.29 -3.41 17.98
CA GLU A 152 10.44 -2.29 17.59
C GLU A 152 11.07 -1.56 16.38
N MET A 153 10.22 -1.26 15.39
CA MET A 153 10.60 -0.58 14.16
C MET A 153 9.70 0.62 13.92
N GLU A 154 10.33 1.74 13.55
CA GLU A 154 9.65 2.86 12.92
C GLU A 154 9.84 2.74 11.42
N ILE A 155 8.76 2.74 10.65
CA ILE A 155 8.80 2.48 9.21
C ILE A 155 8.24 3.68 8.46
N VAL A 156 8.91 4.06 7.38
CA VAL A 156 8.43 5.04 6.40
C VAL A 156 8.37 4.37 5.03
N LEU A 157 7.17 4.24 4.47
CA LEU A 157 6.94 3.79 3.10
C LEU A 157 7.07 4.99 2.15
N LEU A 158 7.80 4.82 1.05
CA LEU A 158 8.08 5.90 0.08
C LEU A 158 7.68 5.54 -1.35
N GLY A 159 7.55 4.26 -1.64
CA GLY A 159 7.21 3.79 -2.98
C GLY A 159 6.27 2.62 -2.96
N TYR A 160 5.41 2.55 -3.96
CA TYR A 160 4.50 1.45 -4.24
C TYR A 160 4.99 0.68 -5.46
N ILE A 161 5.13 -0.64 -5.33
CA ILE A 161 5.57 -1.52 -6.44
C ILE A 161 4.37 -2.04 -7.20
N ARG A 162 3.44 -2.71 -6.51
CA ARG A 162 2.30 -3.36 -7.17
C ARG A 162 1.27 -3.84 -6.15
N ARG A 163 0.10 -4.21 -6.68
CA ARG A 163 -0.96 -4.86 -5.92
C ARG A 163 -0.49 -6.20 -5.36
N SER A 164 -1.01 -6.56 -4.18
CA SER A 164 -0.80 -7.88 -3.61
C SER A 164 -1.64 -8.90 -4.40
N ASN A 165 -0.99 -9.91 -4.99
CA ASN A 165 -1.70 -11.00 -5.69
C ASN A 165 -2.37 -11.92 -4.66
N ASN A 166 -3.53 -11.52 -4.15
CA ASN A 166 -4.45 -12.44 -3.49
C ASN A 166 -5.59 -12.80 -4.46
N MET A 167 -5.30 -13.64 -5.45
CA MET A 167 -6.34 -14.37 -6.17
C MET A 167 -6.01 -15.86 -6.25
N GLU A 168 -6.71 -16.62 -5.38
CA GLU A 168 -7.27 -17.96 -5.58
C GLU A 168 -6.38 -19.13 -6.05
N THR A 169 -5.05 -19.01 -6.10
CA THR A 169 -4.19 -20.18 -6.41
C THR A 169 -3.07 -20.35 -5.39
N THR A 170 -3.05 -21.55 -4.82
CA THR A 170 -2.45 -21.96 -3.56
C THR A 170 -0.92 -22.01 -3.49
N ASN A 171 -0.15 -21.24 -4.27
CA ASN A 171 1.32 -21.43 -4.26
C ASN A 171 2.24 -20.21 -4.48
N VAL A 172 1.77 -18.96 -4.47
CA VAL A 172 2.70 -17.80 -4.53
C VAL A 172 2.23 -16.63 -3.65
N LEU A 173 2.33 -16.81 -2.33
CA LEU A 173 1.82 -15.86 -1.33
C LEU A 173 2.88 -14.97 -0.68
N GLY A 174 4.08 -14.84 -1.27
CA GLY A 174 5.19 -14.04 -0.71
C GLY A 174 5.64 -12.89 -1.60
N ILE A 175 6.60 -12.12 -1.09
CA ILE A 175 7.36 -11.12 -1.85
C ILE A 175 8.13 -11.82 -2.98
N LEU A 176 7.93 -11.39 -4.23
CA LEU A 176 8.55 -12.01 -5.40
C LEU A 176 9.97 -11.49 -5.64
N ASP A 177 10.77 -12.23 -6.40
CA ASP A 177 12.11 -11.78 -6.79
C ASP A 177 12.08 -10.55 -7.72
N GLU A 178 10.98 -10.37 -8.46
CA GLU A 178 10.71 -9.15 -9.22
C GLU A 178 10.53 -7.94 -8.29
N ASP A 179 9.80 -8.09 -7.18
CA ASP A 179 9.63 -7.03 -6.18
C ASP A 179 10.97 -6.64 -5.55
N LYS A 180 11.80 -7.63 -5.23
CA LYS A 180 13.15 -7.41 -4.69
C LYS A 180 14.05 -6.69 -5.70
N SER A 181 13.93 -7.05 -6.97
CA SER A 181 14.70 -6.44 -8.07
C SER A 181 14.28 -4.98 -8.29
N ALA A 182 12.97 -4.70 -8.32
CA ALA A 182 12.42 -3.36 -8.42
C ALA A 182 12.84 -2.49 -7.22
N ALA A 183 12.69 -3.03 -6.00
CA ALA A 183 13.12 -2.35 -4.78
C ALA A 183 14.62 -2.00 -4.83
N LYS A 184 15.48 -2.96 -5.22
CA LYS A 184 16.92 -2.74 -5.32
C LYS A 184 17.25 -1.63 -6.32
N ALA A 185 16.60 -1.60 -7.49
CA ALA A 185 16.79 -0.54 -8.48
C ALA A 185 16.34 0.82 -7.94
N ALA A 186 15.15 0.87 -7.34
CA ALA A 186 14.55 2.09 -6.79
C ALA A 186 15.40 2.72 -5.68
N PHE A 187 16.02 1.94 -4.79
CA PHE A 187 16.87 2.49 -3.73
C PHE A 187 18.15 3.22 -4.23
N TYR A 188 18.52 3.10 -5.51
CA TYR A 188 19.58 3.93 -6.11
C TYR A 188 19.09 5.30 -6.59
N ARG A 189 17.78 5.53 -6.56
CA ARG A 189 17.14 6.77 -7.01
C ARG A 189 17.01 7.75 -5.84
N PRO A 190 17.20 9.06 -6.08
CA PRO A 190 17.11 10.07 -5.02
C PRO A 190 15.72 10.12 -4.36
N GLU A 191 14.66 9.84 -5.12
CA GLU A 191 13.25 9.86 -4.67
C GLU A 191 12.96 8.85 -3.56
N PHE A 192 13.68 7.72 -3.55
CA PHE A 192 13.54 6.64 -2.56
C PHE A 192 14.74 6.56 -1.60
N SER A 193 15.64 7.53 -1.68
CA SER A 193 16.82 7.60 -0.82
C SER A 193 16.45 7.94 0.63
N LEU A 194 17.33 7.60 1.57
CA LEU A 194 17.12 7.93 2.97
C LEU A 194 16.96 9.44 3.18
N ASP A 195 17.66 10.27 2.39
CA ASP A 195 17.55 11.73 2.48
C ASP A 195 16.12 12.24 2.25
N ALA A 196 15.30 11.51 1.48
CA ALA A 196 13.90 11.84 1.25
C ALA A 196 13.02 11.70 2.51
N CYS A 197 13.43 10.92 3.51
CA CYS A 197 12.62 10.62 4.70
C CYS A 197 13.32 10.87 6.05
N LYS A 198 14.57 11.32 6.08
CA LYS A 198 15.33 11.58 7.32
C LYS A 198 14.59 12.47 8.32
N SER A 199 13.89 13.50 7.85
CA SER A 199 13.17 14.43 8.73
C SER A 199 12.01 13.77 9.47
N LEU A 200 11.36 12.77 8.86
CA LEU A 200 10.21 12.06 9.46
C LEU A 200 10.64 11.16 10.63
N PHE A 201 11.87 10.66 10.59
CA PHE A 201 12.46 9.92 11.72
C PHE A 201 12.95 10.81 12.86
N GLN A 202 13.12 12.13 12.63
CA GLN A 202 13.62 13.09 13.62
C GLN A 202 12.49 13.85 14.33
N GLN A 203 11.38 14.12 13.64
CA GLN A 203 10.24 14.84 14.22
C GLN A 203 9.52 14.08 15.34
N ASN A 204 9.75 12.77 15.47
CA ASN A 204 9.08 11.91 16.45
C ASN A 204 9.97 11.51 17.66
N ASP A 205 11.20 12.06 17.75
CA ASP A 205 12.13 11.86 18.88
C ASP A 205 12.04 12.99 19.94
N GLU A 206 11.16 14.00 19.76
CA GLU A 206 10.87 15.10 20.71
C GLU A 206 9.50 14.91 21.41
#